data_AF-A0A4Z0QXV2-F1
#
_entry.id   AF-A0A4Z0QXV2-F1
#
_cell.length_a   1.000
_cell.length_b   1.000
_cell.length_c   1.000
_cell.angle_alpha   90.00
_cell.angle_beta   90.00
_cell.angle_gamma   90.00
#
_symmetry.space_group_name_H-M   'P 1'
#
loop_
_entity.id
_entity.type
_entity.pdbx_description
1 polymer ?
#
loop_
_entity_poly.entity_id
_entity_poly.type
_entity_poly.pdbx_seq_one_letter_code
_entity_poly.pdbx_strand_id
1 'polypeptide(L)' 'MLMRLKIRDVREDHDLTQQQVAEYLMCDQSLYSKYERGERDVPLNIMIKLAQFYKTSLDYLVGFTENKRPYR' A
#
# COMPACT_ATOMS: atom_id res chain seq x y z
N MET A 1 -17.15 6.56 -6.96
CA MET A 1 -16.30 5.54 -7.61
C MET A 1 -15.46 4.90 -6.52
N LEU A 2 -15.68 3.63 -6.20
CA LEU A 2 -14.84 2.92 -5.21
C LEU A 2 -13.49 2.66 -5.88
N MET A 3 -12.48 3.44 -5.49
CA MET A 3 -11.10 3.24 -5.95
C MET A 3 -10.53 2.00 -5.27
N ARG A 4 -10.10 1.01 -6.06
CA ARG A 4 -9.43 -0.18 -5.54
C ARG A 4 -7.96 0.14 -5.35
N LEU A 5 -7.53 0.18 -4.08
CA LEU A 5 -6.11 0.34 -3.75
C LEU A 5 -5.31 -0.88 -4.23
N LYS A 6 -4.11 -0.64 -4.75
CA LYS A 6 -3.18 -1.67 -5.22
C LYS A 6 -2.21 -2.18 -4.14
N ILE A 7 -2.36 -1.74 -2.89
CA ILE A 7 -1.39 -2.05 -1.81
C ILE A 7 -1.17 -3.56 -1.60
N ARG A 8 -2.21 -4.37 -1.79
CA ARG A 8 -2.10 -5.85 -1.75
C ARG A 8 -1.31 -6.39 -2.92
N ASP A 9 -1.65 -5.95 -4.12
CA ASP A 9 -1.01 -6.39 -5.37
C ASP A 9 0.49 -6.05 -5.32
N VAL A 10 0.86 -4.84 -4.87
CA VAL A 10 2.26 -4.43 -4.73
C VAL A 10 2.99 -5.25 -3.66
N ARG A 11 2.34 -5.56 -2.54
CA ARG A 11 2.94 -6.42 -1.51
C ARG A 11 3.25 -7.81 -2.06
N GLU A 12 2.29 -8.42 -2.74
CA GLU A 12 2.43 -9.76 -3.33
C GLU A 12 3.50 -9.77 -4.43
N ASP A 13 3.59 -8.73 -5.25
CA ASP A 13 4.68 -8.54 -6.23
C ASP A 13 6.08 -8.46 -5.61
N HIS A 14 6.19 -8.10 -4.33
CA HIS A 14 7.46 -8.02 -3.59
C HIS A 14 7.74 -9.26 -2.73
N ASP A 15 6.93 -10.32 -2.83
CA ASP A 15 7.03 -11.54 -2.02
C ASP A 15 7.00 -11.26 -0.50
N LEU A 16 6.28 -10.21 -0.08
CA LEU A 16 6.19 -9.81 1.32
C LEU A 16 4.92 -10.36 2.00
N THR A 17 5.08 -10.76 3.25
CA THR A 17 3.97 -11.09 4.13
C THR A 17 3.29 -9.83 4.68
N GLN A 18 2.03 -9.93 5.09
CA GLN A 18 1.33 -8.82 5.77
C GLN A 18 2.04 -8.40 7.06
N GLN A 19 2.70 -9.34 7.75
CA GLN A 19 3.46 -9.10 8.98
C GLN A 19 4.67 -8.19 8.72
N GLN A 20 5.46 -8.46 7.68
CA GLN A 20 6.64 -7.65 7.34
C GLN A 20 6.29 -6.20 7.02
N VAL A 21 5.18 -5.97 6.30
CA VAL A 21 4.73 -4.60 5.99
C VAL A 21 4.18 -3.91 7.23
N ALA A 22 3.45 -4.64 8.09
CA ALA A 22 2.93 -4.10 9.34
C ALA A 22 4.06 -3.68 10.30
N GLU A 23 5.13 -4.48 10.39
CA GLU A 23 6.36 -4.15 11.13
C GLU A 23 7.00 -2.85 10.63
N TYR A 24 7.17 -2.70 9.31
CA TYR A 24 7.68 -1.48 8.71
C TYR A 24 6.79 -0.25 9.02
N LEU A 25 5.47 -0.44 9.01
CA LEU A 25 4.51 0.62 9.33
C LEU A 25 4.36 0.90 10.82
N MET A 26 4.96 0.05 11.68
CA MET A 26 4.79 0.04 13.14
C MET A 26 3.31 -0.08 13.54
N CYS A 27 2.60 -1.02 12.94
CA CYS A 27 1.21 -1.31 13.26
C CYS A 27 0.94 -2.81 13.39
N ASP A 28 -0.26 -3.17 13.86
CA ASP A 28 -0.68 -4.56 13.93
C ASP A 28 -0.91 -5.13 12.53
N GLN A 29 -0.50 -6.38 12.30
CA GLN A 29 -0.79 -7.10 11.06
C GLN A 29 -2.29 -7.14 10.73
N SER A 30 -3.16 -7.24 11.75
CA SER A 30 -4.60 -7.22 11.56
C SER A 30 -5.12 -5.88 11.02
N LEU A 31 -4.49 -4.77 11.42
CA LEU A 31 -4.81 -3.43 10.92
C LEU A 31 -4.37 -3.29 9.46
N TYR A 32 -3.15 -3.72 9.13
CA TYR A 32 -2.68 -3.74 7.74
C TYR A 32 -3.57 -4.64 6.85
N SER A 33 -4.01 -5.79 7.36
CA SER A 33 -4.94 -6.68 6.67
C SER A 33 -6.30 -6.00 6.38
N LYS A 34 -6.81 -5.17 7.30
CA LYS A 34 -8.03 -4.36 7.10
C LYS A 34 -7.85 -3.30 6.02
N TYR A 35 -6.66 -2.69 5.92
CA TYR A 35 -6.33 -1.78 4.82
C TYR A 35 -6.42 -2.50 3.46
N GLU A 36 -5.82 -3.69 3.34
CA GLU A 36 -5.84 -4.44 2.07
C GLU A 36 -7.25 -4.87 1.64
N ARG A 37 -8.15 -5.12 2.60
CA ARG A 37 -9.56 -5.49 2.32
C ARG A 37 -10.49 -4.30 2.16
N GLY A 38 -10.03 -3.07 2.38
CA GLY A 38 -10.88 -1.87 2.36
C GLY A 38 -11.87 -1.79 3.54
N GLU A 39 -11.66 -2.56 4.60
CA GLU A 39 -12.46 -2.50 5.83
C GLU A 39 -12.10 -1.28 6.69
N ARG A 40 -10.93 -0.69 6.44
CA ARG A 40 -10.44 0.53 7.06
C ARG A 40 -9.78 1.40 6.02
N ASP A 41 -10.08 2.70 6.06
CA ASP A 41 -9.39 3.68 5.24
C ASP A 41 -7.91 3.71 5.58
N VAL A 42 -7.08 3.88 4.54
CA VAL A 42 -5.63 3.98 4.67
C VAL A 42 -5.26 5.45 4.87
N PRO A 43 -4.70 5.83 6.03
CA PRO A 43 -4.27 7.20 6.25
C PRO A 43 -3.21 7.65 5.24
N LEU A 44 -3.23 8.93 4.83
CA LEU A 44 -2.31 9.45 3.82
C LEU A 44 -0.83 9.25 4.18
N ASN A 45 -0.47 9.40 5.46
CA ASN A 45 0.89 9.15 5.93
C ASN A 45 1.33 7.68 5.76
N ILE A 46 0.41 6.72 5.93
CA ILE A 46 0.67 5.31 5.64
C ILE A 46 0.88 5.11 4.13
N MET A 47 0.03 5.72 3.30
CA MET A 47 0.16 5.63 1.85
C MET A 47 1.50 6.19 1.35
N ILE A 48 1.96 7.32 1.91
CA ILE A 48 3.28 7.90 1.61
C ILE A 48 4.41 6.93 2.01
N LYS A 49 4.35 6.33 3.21
CA LYS A 49 5.33 5.34 3.66
C LYS A 49 5.39 4.12 2.74
N LEU A 50 4.23 3.63 2.29
CA LEU A 50 4.15 2.51 1.34
C LEU A 50 4.72 2.88 -0.03
N ALA A 51 4.43 4.08 -0.53
CA ALA A 51 4.99 4.56 -1.80
C ALA A 51 6.52 4.61 -1.76
N GLN A 52 7.08 5.10 -0.65
CA GLN A 52 8.54 5.11 -0.42
C GLN A 52 9.11 3.70 -0.30
N PHE A 53 8.46 2.84 0.48
CA PHE A 53 8.90 1.46 0.73
C PHE A 53 8.97 0.63 -0.56
N TYR A 54 7.91 0.69 -1.37
CA TYR A 54 7.81 -0.02 -2.64
C TYR A 54 8.45 0.72 -3.82
N LYS A 55 9.08 1.89 -3.57
CA LYS A 55 9.70 2.75 -4.59
C LYS A 55 8.75 3.02 -5.77
N THR A 56 7.51 3.40 -5.46
CA THR A 56 6.45 3.68 -6.43
C THR A 56 5.74 5.02 -6.14
N SER A 57 4.79 5.42 -6.99
CA SER A 57 4.00 6.63 -6.81
C SER A 57 2.73 6.39 -6.00
N LEU A 58 2.21 7.44 -5.36
CA LEU A 58 0.88 7.40 -4.73
C LEU A 58 -0.20 7.07 -5.77
N ASP A 59 -0.11 7.66 -6.96
CA ASP A 59 -1.06 7.44 -8.05
C ASP A 59 -1.13 5.98 -8.47
N TYR A 60 -0.01 5.26 -8.44
CA TYR A 60 -0.01 3.82 -8.67
C TYR A 60 -0.72 3.07 -7.54
N LEU A 61 -0.39 3.38 -6.27
CA LEU A 61 -1.01 2.72 -5.11
C LEU A 61 -2.53 2.93 -5.02
N VAL A 62 -3.03 4.09 -5.45
CA VAL A 62 -4.48 4.39 -5.46
C VAL A 62 -5.17 4.00 -6.77
N GLY A 63 -4.44 3.48 -7.75
CA GLY A 63 -4.99 2.99 -9.02
C GLY A 63 -5.32 4.06 -10.06
N PHE A 64 -4.71 5.25 -9.97
CA PHE A 64 -4.84 6.32 -10.98
C PHE A 64 -3.94 6.11 -12.20
N THR A 65 -2.94 5.26 -12.07
CA THR A 65 -2.05 4.91 -13.16
C THR A 65 -1.62 3.45 -13.09
N GLU A 66 -1.23 2.91 -14.25
CA GLU A 66 -0.51 1.64 -14.36
C GLU A 66 1.02 1.85 -14.33
N ASN A 67 1.49 3.10 -14.37
CA ASN A 67 2.91 3.41 -14.29
C ASN A 67 3.42 3.29 -12.85
N LYS A 68 4.12 2.20 -12.55
CA LYS A 68 4.74 1.95 -11.24
C LYS A 68 5.82 2.98 -10.87
N ARG A 69 6.40 3.70 -11.83
CA ARG A 69 7.57 4.54 -11.57
C ARG A 69 7.17 5.77 -10.74
N PRO A 70 7.94 6.10 -9.69
CA PRO A 70 7.73 7.34 -8.96
C PRO A 70 8.04 8.55 -9.85
N TYR A 71 7.41 9.68 -9.54
CA TYR A 71 7.68 10.95 -10.19
C TYR A 71 9.08 11.45 -9.80
N ARG A 72 9.76 12.10 -10.74
CA ARG A 72 11.06 12.75 -10.51
C ARG A 72 10.86 14.19 -10.07
#